data_AF-A0A1G0LVF4-F1
#
_entry.id   AF-A0A1G0LVF4-F1
#
_cell.length_a   1.000
_cell.length_b   1.000
_cell.length_c   1.000
_cell.angle_alpha   90.00
_cell.angle_beta   90.00
_cell.angle_gamma   90.00
#
_symmetry.space_group_name_H-M   'P 1'
#
loop_
_entity.id
_entity.type
_entity.pdbx_description
1 polymer ?
#
loop_
_entity_poly.entity_id
_entity_poly.type
_entity_poly.pdbx_seq_one_letter_code
_entity_poly.pdbx_strand_id
1 'polypeptide(L)'
;MLNDKDMKTLIKFLTIVVRLVGVLLLFFGLIVGVIGVGPDTVSTTWRWIGIGVGVVGGLYWIPYQRVTSNKLWTTAYLFGVSLPVLLMAFSLIQDINTGLDKDAVATAMTIIGIMSLAPATLLLRIKIGS
;
A
#
# COMPACT_ATOMS: atom_id res chain seq x y z
N MET A 1 20.33 -20.68 -10.40
CA MET A 1 20.14 -19.53 -11.31
C MET A 1 18.80 -19.75 -12.01
N LEU A 2 17.79 -18.92 -11.75
CA LEU A 2 16.47 -19.07 -12.38
C LEU A 2 16.61 -18.85 -13.88
N ASN A 3 16.00 -19.71 -14.70
CA ASN A 3 16.01 -19.61 -16.15
C ASN A 3 15.25 -18.35 -16.60
N ASP A 4 15.66 -17.68 -17.68
CA ASP A 4 15.06 -16.43 -18.18
C ASP A 4 13.56 -16.56 -18.48
N LYS A 5 13.13 -17.76 -18.89
CA LYS A 5 11.72 -18.09 -19.11
C LYS A 5 10.91 -18.12 -17.82
N ASP A 6 11.49 -18.65 -16.75
CA ASP A 6 10.86 -18.72 -15.42
C ASP A 6 10.81 -17.34 -14.79
N MET A 7 11.88 -16.54 -14.95
CA MET A 7 11.94 -15.15 -14.48
C MET A 7 10.83 -14.28 -15.11
N LYS A 8 10.63 -14.39 -16.43
CA LYS A 8 9.57 -13.67 -17.15
C LYS A 8 8.17 -14.10 -16.70
N THR A 9 7.98 -15.39 -16.43
CA THR A 9 6.71 -15.94 -15.93
C THR A 9 6.41 -15.43 -14.52
N LEU A 10 7.41 -15.45 -13.65
CA LEU A 10 7.34 -14.92 -12.29
C LEU A 10 6.98 -13.43 -12.27
N ILE A 11 7.60 -12.61 -13.13
CA ILE A 11 7.28 -11.17 -13.22
C ILE A 11 5.82 -10.95 -13.68
N LYS A 12 5.33 -11.72 -14.65
CA LYS A 12 3.93 -11.63 -15.09
C LYS A 12 2.97 -11.99 -13.96
N PHE A 13 3.22 -13.10 -13.26
CA PHE A 13 2.43 -13.52 -12.12
C PHE A 13 2.42 -12.46 -11.00
N LEU A 14 3.60 -11.97 -10.61
CA LEU A 14 3.74 -10.91 -9.61
C LEU A 14 3.02 -9.62 -10.02
N THR A 15 3.03 -9.27 -11.32
CA THR A 15 2.28 -8.10 -11.82
C THR A 15 0.78 -8.26 -11.60
N ILE A 16 0.23 -9.47 -11.80
CA ILE A 16 -1.19 -9.75 -11.58
C ILE A 16 -1.51 -9.67 -10.09
N VAL A 17 -0.71 -10.32 -9.23
CA VAL A 17 -0.90 -10.30 -7.77
C VAL A 17 -0.88 -8.86 -7.24
N VAL A 18 0.09 -8.05 -7.68
CA VAL A 18 0.20 -6.63 -7.32
C VAL A 18 -1.04 -5.86 -7.73
N ARG A 19 -1.56 -6.06 -8.95
CA ARG A 19 -2.80 -5.38 -9.39
C ARG A 19 -4.02 -5.80 -8.56
N LEU A 20 -4.15 -7.08 -8.23
CA LEU A 20 -5.23 -7.58 -7.36
C LEU A 20 -5.14 -6.96 -5.96
N VAL A 21 -3.95 -6.86 -5.39
CA VAL A 21 -3.71 -6.13 -4.13
C VAL A 21 -4.11 -4.66 -4.27
N GLY A 22 -3.74 -4.00 -5.38
CA GLY A 22 -4.15 -2.62 -5.66
C GLY A 22 -5.67 -2.42 -5.68
N VAL A 23 -6.43 -3.38 -6.24
CA VAL A 23 -7.89 -3.38 -6.21
C VAL A 23 -8.41 -3.49 -4.78
N LEU A 24 -7.87 -4.41 -3.98
CA LEU A 24 -8.28 -4.57 -2.58
C LEU A 24 -8.02 -3.29 -1.77
N LEU A 25 -6.88 -2.63 -1.99
CA LEU A 25 -6.54 -1.35 -1.34
C LEU A 25 -7.47 -0.22 -1.80
N LEU A 26 -7.87 -0.18 -3.07
CA LEU A 26 -8.86 0.78 -3.57
C LEU A 26 -10.22 0.59 -2.91
N PHE A 27 -10.70 -0.65 -2.83
CA PHE A 27 -11.97 -0.97 -2.15
C PHE A 27 -11.91 -0.62 -0.67
N PHE A 28 -10.82 -0.98 0.02
CA PHE A 28 -10.61 -0.60 1.41
C PHE A 28 -10.59 0.92 1.58
N GLY A 29 -9.86 1.64 0.73
CA GLY A 29 -9.79 3.10 0.82
C GLY A 29 -11.12 3.79 0.53
N LEU A 30 -11.94 3.24 -0.36
CA LEU A 30 -13.30 3.71 -0.60
C LEU A 30 -14.18 3.47 0.64
N ILE A 31 -14.16 2.27 1.20
CA ILE A 31 -15.01 1.87 2.32
C ILE A 31 -14.62 2.62 3.61
N VAL A 32 -13.34 2.63 3.95
CA VAL A 32 -12.84 3.24 5.20
C VAL A 32 -12.67 4.75 5.06
N GLY A 33 -12.15 5.21 3.91
CA GLY A 33 -11.84 6.62 3.70
C GLY A 33 -13.05 7.46 3.32
N VAL A 34 -13.82 7.00 2.33
CA VAL A 34 -14.93 7.78 1.75
C VAL A 34 -16.24 7.49 2.49
N ILE A 35 -16.64 6.21 2.55
CA ILE A 35 -17.90 5.80 3.17
C ILE A 35 -17.82 5.94 4.70
N GLY A 36 -16.65 5.75 5.27
CA GLY A 36 -16.45 5.86 6.71
C GLY A 36 -16.97 4.63 7.46
N VAL A 37 -16.70 3.44 6.94
CA VAL A 37 -16.94 2.18 7.65
C VAL A 37 -15.59 1.67 8.15
N GLY A 38 -15.36 1.69 9.47
CA GLY A 38 -14.09 1.29 10.10
C GLY A 38 -14.33 0.76 11.52
N PRO A 39 -13.28 0.22 12.18
CA PRO A 39 -13.38 -0.62 13.37
C PRO A 39 -14.32 -0.08 14.45
N ASP A 40 -14.30 1.24 14.69
CA ASP A 40 -15.21 1.89 15.64
C ASP A 40 -15.70 3.26 15.11
N THR A 41 -16.60 3.28 14.11
CA THR A 41 -17.32 4.50 13.66
C THR A 41 -16.45 5.77 13.50
N VAL A 42 -15.28 5.57 12.91
CA VAL A 42 -14.29 6.50 12.32
C VAL A 42 -14.02 7.83 13.04
N SER A 43 -13.01 7.78 13.90
CA SER A 43 -12.17 8.95 14.15
C SER A 43 -11.62 9.50 12.82
N THR A 44 -11.49 10.81 12.71
CA THR A 44 -11.01 11.51 11.50
C THR A 44 -9.72 10.89 10.94
N THR A 45 -8.86 10.34 11.80
CA THR A 45 -7.61 9.65 11.46
C THR A 45 -7.82 8.44 10.54
N TRP A 46 -8.77 7.56 10.84
CA TRP A 46 -9.03 6.36 10.03
C TRP A 46 -9.57 6.70 8.64
N ARG A 47 -10.29 7.82 8.49
CA ARG A 47 -10.71 8.32 7.17
C ARG A 47 -9.50 8.71 6.32
N TRP A 48 -8.54 9.42 6.90
CA TRP A 48 -7.31 9.80 6.20
C TRP A 48 -6.43 8.60 5.88
N ILE A 49 -6.38 7.60 6.77
CA ILE A 49 -5.73 6.30 6.49
C ILE A 49 -6.40 5.64 5.28
N GLY A 50 -7.72 5.53 5.27
CA GLY A 50 -8.47 4.97 4.15
C GLY A 50 -8.22 5.72 2.83
N ILE A 51 -8.28 7.05 2.83
CA ILE A 51 -7.97 7.87 1.65
C ILE A 51 -6.55 7.59 1.16
N GLY A 52 -5.57 7.58 2.07
CA GLY A 52 -4.19 7.27 1.77
C GLY A 52 -3.99 5.88 1.16
N VAL A 53 -4.62 4.85 1.76
CA VAL A 53 -4.62 3.47 1.25
C VAL A 53 -5.25 3.40 -0.14
N GLY A 54 -6.34 4.13 -0.39
CA GLY A 54 -6.98 4.22 -1.70
C GLY A 54 -6.08 4.86 -2.75
N VAL A 55 -5.40 5.95 -2.42
CA VAL A 55 -4.40 6.59 -3.29
C VAL A 55 -3.29 5.60 -3.66
N VAL A 56 -2.80 4.84 -2.69
CA VAL A 56 -1.81 3.79 -2.94
C VAL A 56 -2.35 2.71 -3.85
N GLY A 57 -3.57 2.21 -3.60
CA GLY A 57 -4.24 1.28 -4.51
C GLY A 57 -4.29 1.80 -5.96
N GLY A 58 -4.51 3.10 -6.17
CA GLY A 58 -4.44 3.73 -7.50
C GLY A 58 -3.03 3.75 -8.10
N LEU A 59 -2.01 4.00 -7.29
CA LEU A 59 -0.60 3.99 -7.73
C LEU A 59 -0.14 2.62 -8.24
N TYR A 60 -0.73 1.52 -7.76
CA TYR A 60 -0.43 0.16 -8.23
C TYR A 60 -0.85 -0.08 -9.69
N TRP A 61 -1.73 0.75 -10.25
CA TRP A 61 -2.18 0.66 -11.64
C TRP A 61 -1.30 1.44 -12.62
N ILE A 62 -0.43 2.32 -12.11
CA ILE A 62 0.45 3.10 -12.95
C ILE A 62 1.52 2.15 -13.54
N PRO A 63 1.72 2.15 -14.87
CA PRO A 63 2.76 1.34 -15.48
C PRO A 63 4.13 1.65 -14.87
N TYR A 64 4.83 0.63 -14.40
CA TYR A 64 6.13 0.75 -13.76
C TYR A 64 7.13 1.59 -14.56
N GLN A 65 7.17 1.41 -15.89
CA GLN A 65 8.05 2.18 -16.78
C GLN A 65 7.84 3.68 -16.61
N ARG A 66 6.58 4.12 -16.44
CA ARG A 66 6.20 5.52 -16.23
C ARG A 66 6.57 6.01 -14.82
N VAL A 67 6.56 5.12 -13.83
CA VAL A 67 7.02 5.43 -12.46
C VAL A 67 8.52 5.68 -12.46
N THR A 68 9.33 4.75 -12.96
CA THR A 68 10.79 4.87 -12.90
C THR A 68 11.40 5.86 -13.88
N SER A 69 10.72 6.15 -15.00
CA SER A 69 11.21 7.11 -15.99
C SER A 69 11.00 8.57 -15.57
N ASN A 70 10.26 8.84 -14.49
CA ASN A 70 9.89 10.20 -14.11
C ASN A 70 10.01 10.40 -12.60
N LYS A 71 10.89 11.33 -12.21
CA LYS A 71 11.15 11.69 -10.81
C LYS A 71 9.87 12.08 -10.06
N LEU A 72 8.93 12.78 -10.70
CA LEU A 72 7.65 13.16 -10.10
C LEU A 72 6.84 11.93 -9.71
N TRP A 73 6.75 10.93 -10.60
CA TRP A 73 6.00 9.71 -10.35
C TRP A 73 6.69 8.82 -9.32
N THR A 74 8.03 8.73 -9.33
CA THR A 74 8.79 8.03 -8.27
C THR A 74 8.57 8.68 -6.90
N THR A 75 8.64 10.01 -6.81
CA THR A 75 8.40 10.74 -5.57
C THR A 75 6.95 10.60 -5.10
N ALA A 76 5.98 10.74 -6.01
CA ALA A 76 4.56 10.51 -5.70
C ALA A 76 4.30 9.07 -5.24
N TYR A 77 5.01 8.09 -5.81
CA TYR A 77 4.92 6.69 -5.41
C TYR A 77 5.48 6.47 -4.00
N LEU A 78 6.68 6.97 -3.72
CA LEU A 78 7.32 6.85 -2.41
C LEU A 78 6.52 7.58 -1.33
N PHE A 79 6.10 8.81 -1.60
CA PHE A 79 5.33 9.64 -0.67
C PHE A 79 3.91 9.08 -0.47
N GLY A 80 3.27 8.64 -1.55
CA GLY A 80 1.95 8.02 -1.53
C GLY A 80 1.93 6.76 -0.66
N VAL A 81 2.99 5.93 -0.69
CA VAL A 81 3.09 4.75 0.18
C VAL A 81 3.49 5.10 1.61
N SER A 82 4.39 6.07 1.83
CA SER A 82 4.92 6.36 3.17
C SER A 82 3.96 7.17 4.04
N LEU A 83 3.17 8.08 3.46
CA LEU A 83 2.25 8.93 4.23
C LEU A 83 1.16 8.11 4.98
N PRO A 84 0.45 7.15 4.38
CA PRO A 84 -0.56 6.36 5.08
C PRO A 84 0.06 5.44 6.13
N VAL A 85 1.27 4.92 5.88
CA VAL A 85 2.03 4.11 6.84
C VAL A 85 2.39 4.92 8.08
N LEU A 86 2.85 6.17 7.90
CA LEU A 86 3.14 7.07 9.02
C LEU A 86 1.89 7.41 9.82
N LEU A 87 0.77 7.69 9.15
CA LEU A 87 -0.51 7.97 9.81
C LEU A 87 -1.03 6.76 10.60
N MET A 88 -0.91 5.55 10.05
CA MET A 88 -1.24 4.32 10.78
C MET A 88 -0.31 4.05 11.96
N ALA A 89 1.01 4.22 11.79
CA ALA A 89 1.97 4.04 12.87
C ALA A 89 1.72 5.03 14.01
N PHE A 90 1.37 6.27 13.69
CA PHE A 90 1.00 7.28 14.68
C PHE A 90 -0.31 6.92 15.40
N SER A 91 -1.34 6.49 14.66
CA SER A 91 -2.60 6.00 15.25
C SER A 91 -2.35 4.83 16.19
N LEU A 92 -1.55 3.85 15.76
CA LEU A 92 -1.15 2.70 16.57
C LEU A 92 -0.47 3.10 17.88
N ILE A 93 0.44 4.08 17.85
CA ILE A 93 1.11 4.58 19.06
C ILE A 93 0.09 5.24 20.00
N GLN A 94 -0.88 5.99 19.48
CA GLN A 94 -1.95 6.60 20.29
C GLN A 94 -2.89 5.53 20.88
N ASP A 95 -3.29 4.54 20.09
CA ASP A 95 -4.20 3.46 20.49
C ASP A 95 -3.56 2.54 21.55
N ILE A 96 -2.27 2.22 21.39
CA ILE A 96 -1.47 1.47 22.38
C ILE A 96 -1.38 2.24 23.71
N ASN A 97 -1.18 3.56 23.66
CA ASN A 97 -1.07 4.40 24.86
C ASN A 97 -2.41 4.64 25.57
N THR A 98 -3.54 4.51 24.86
CA THR A 98 -4.89 4.69 25.41
C THR A 98 -5.56 3.39 25.84
N GLY A 99 -4.90 2.25 25.62
CA GLY A 99 -5.34 0.95 26.12
C GLY A 99 -6.47 0.30 25.32
N LEU A 100 -6.68 0.73 24.06
CA LEU A 100 -7.78 0.25 23.22
C LEU A 100 -7.31 -0.59 22.02
N ASP A 101 -7.98 -1.72 21.92
CA ASP A 101 -8.23 -2.66 20.82
C ASP A 101 -7.07 -3.32 20.04
N LYS A 102 -6.89 -4.62 20.31
CA LYS A 102 -5.92 -5.48 19.63
C LYS A 102 -6.30 -5.75 18.17
N ASP A 103 -7.59 -5.65 17.82
CA ASP A 103 -8.08 -5.94 16.47
C ASP A 103 -7.80 -4.77 15.51
N ALA A 104 -7.94 -3.52 15.98
CA ALA A 104 -7.50 -2.33 15.25
C ALA A 104 -5.99 -2.35 15.00
N VAL A 105 -5.20 -2.76 16.01
CA VAL A 105 -3.75 -2.89 15.90
C VAL A 105 -3.33 -3.95 14.88
N ALA A 106 -3.93 -5.14 14.93
CA ALA A 106 -3.65 -6.22 13.98
C ALA A 106 -4.03 -5.83 12.54
N THR A 107 -5.14 -5.12 12.38
CA THR A 107 -5.60 -4.60 11.08
C THR A 107 -4.61 -3.59 10.52
N ALA A 108 -4.17 -2.61 11.31
CA ALA A 108 -3.19 -1.61 10.88
C ALA A 108 -1.84 -2.25 10.51
N MET A 109 -1.34 -3.21 11.30
CA MET A 109 -0.10 -3.95 10.99
C MET A 109 -0.20 -4.74 9.68
N THR A 110 -1.35 -5.37 9.42
CA THR A 110 -1.60 -6.09 8.16
C THR A 110 -1.60 -5.14 6.97
N ILE A 111 -2.25 -3.99 7.08
CA ILE A 111 -2.29 -2.98 6.01
C ILE A 111 -0.89 -2.43 5.74
N ILE A 112 -0.12 -2.08 6.78
CA ILE A 112 1.28 -1.65 6.65
C ILE A 112 2.10 -2.72 5.91
N GLY A 113 1.97 -3.99 6.31
CA GLY A 113 2.63 -5.12 5.66
C GLY A 113 2.30 -5.21 4.16
N ILE A 114 1.02 -5.11 3.80
CA ILE A 114 0.57 -5.15 2.40
C ILE A 114 1.08 -3.93 1.61
N MET A 115 1.03 -2.73 2.19
CA MET A 115 1.50 -1.50 1.54
C MET A 115 3.01 -1.51 1.31
N SER A 116 3.79 -2.19 2.16
CA SER A 116 5.24 -2.35 1.99
C SER A 116 5.62 -3.23 0.77
N LEU A 117 4.68 -4.04 0.27
CA LEU A 117 4.90 -4.85 -0.93
C LEU A 117 5.05 -4.00 -2.19
N ALA A 118 4.43 -2.82 -2.27
CA ALA A 118 4.57 -1.90 -3.40
C ALA A 118 6.03 -1.44 -3.60
N PRO A 119 6.66 -0.76 -2.62
CA PRO A 119 8.04 -0.30 -2.75
C PRO A 119 9.02 -1.49 -2.86
N ALA A 120 8.76 -2.61 -2.18
CA ALA A 120 9.58 -3.81 -2.34
C ALA A 120 9.56 -4.34 -3.79
N THR A 121 8.37 -4.40 -4.40
CA THR A 121 8.21 -4.83 -5.80
C THR A 121 8.86 -3.84 -6.78
N LEU A 122 8.76 -2.53 -6.49
CA LEU A 122 9.44 -1.50 -7.26
C LEU A 122 10.97 -1.70 -7.24
N LEU A 123 11.55 -1.86 -6.05
CA LEU A 123 12.99 -2.05 -5.86
C LEU A 123 13.50 -3.34 -6.52
N LEU A 124 12.74 -4.44 -6.42
CA LEU A 124 13.04 -5.70 -7.11
C LEU A 124 13.09 -5.53 -8.63
N ARG A 125 12.15 -4.77 -9.21
CA ARG A 125 12.12 -4.49 -10.66
C ARG A 125 13.22 -3.55 -11.11
N ILE A 126 13.61 -2.58 -10.28
CA ILE A 126 14.76 -1.69 -10.56
C ILE A 126 16.04 -2.53 -10.64
N LYS A 127 16.23 -3.46 -9.69
CA LYS A 127 17.41 -4.34 -9.67
C LYS A 127 17.48 -5.31 -10.86
N ILE A 128 16.35 -5.80 -11.37
CA ILE A 128 16.31 -6.75 -12.49
C ILE A 128 16.39 -6.05 -13.87
N GLY A 129 15.96 -4.78 -13.95
CA GLY A 129 16.03 -3.98 -15.18
C GLY A 129 17.32 -3.18 -15.38
N SER A 130 18.25 -3.28 -14.43
CA SER A 130 19.62 -2.74 -14.44
C SER A 130 20.62 -3.82 -14.80
#